data_AF-A0AAW4NIC7-F1
#
_entry.id   AF-A0AAW4NIC7-F1
#
_cell.length_a   1.000
_cell.length_b   1.000
_cell.length_c   1.000
_cell.angle_alpha   90.00
_cell.angle_beta   90.00
_cell.angle_gamma   90.00
#
_symmetry.space_group_name_H-M   'P 1'
#
loop_
_entity.id
_entity.type
_entity.pdbx_description
1 polymer ?
#
loop_
_entity_poly.entity_id
_entity_poly.type
_entity_poly.pdbx_seq_one_letter_code
_entity_poly.pdbx_strand_id
1 'polypeptide(L)'
;MKKYLYTLLSLLFVATISSCEKGDLLNIITQDIDLNENSKEYQQYLKERIESYLKTYRFEEAKKLVPKLAEEETQKRFWVLYNKYHQEALTQGCGYILASGDTLFLKVMNKDEIAPSQLKALTSFYDYVELKGTNQETTLWGLGNYPALETLSFPSCFVSKVKDLDKLKQLRVFSLTADKEKYEWWFTSKAFKPIDMAGYDLSKNDKLDSLLFDGVDISNLKVTPNTMRLLSLKHGIYTNASLNNIHARNIDIENSDAADDELIINNKAIQRLSIETNADNNKPFKLINVANSSLHKLYVVETSMEQRTLKKVILNENIDTLTIGGYISRGDVPQQSVELVGLSRLNRLKRLSYNPDFSPIATKDLPKNIEGLYIGGSGNVPYKDGDSFDYSHLSKLKIYSNGKFISANMKLSTAIDSIYLFPSQVFGDLKELDFSSLKFTKADIYIGWLTRNDVELPILKRFVFPATLKQLKLSNAQSEVVDLSRCTHLKSLYVDDSRTGERAIKKLILPKNLKKSDFKRQHKSEFENDYAFKLSDINNETVIENLPSWVENDGNGTYSVPND
;
A
#
# COMPACT_ATOMS: atom_id res chain seq x y z
N MET A 1 12.36 -58.90 -2.41
CA MET A 1 12.84 -57.49 -2.38
C MET A 1 13.48 -57.15 -3.73
N LYS A 2 13.19 -55.95 -4.28
CA LYS A 2 13.73 -55.33 -5.53
C LYS A 2 13.07 -55.53 -6.92
N LYS A 3 11.88 -56.16 -7.07
CA LYS A 3 11.13 -56.08 -8.36
C LYS A 3 9.64 -55.71 -8.29
N TYR A 4 9.06 -55.52 -7.10
CA TYR A 4 7.65 -55.14 -6.92
C TYR A 4 7.43 -53.65 -6.54
N LEU A 5 8.48 -52.83 -6.60
CA LEU A 5 8.41 -51.39 -6.28
C LEU A 5 8.00 -50.53 -7.50
N TYR A 6 8.04 -51.07 -8.73
CA TYR A 6 7.79 -50.28 -9.93
C TYR A 6 6.31 -50.19 -10.34
N THR A 7 5.45 -51.10 -9.91
CA THR A 7 4.01 -51.08 -10.26
C THR A 7 3.18 -50.18 -9.35
N LEU A 8 3.62 -49.93 -8.11
CA LEU A 8 2.98 -48.95 -7.23
C LEU A 8 3.43 -47.51 -7.55
N LEU A 9 4.67 -47.32 -8.04
CA LEU A 9 5.17 -46.00 -8.44
C LEU A 9 4.49 -45.49 -9.72
N SER A 10 4.05 -46.37 -10.63
CA SER A 10 3.34 -45.96 -11.85
C SER A 10 1.92 -45.45 -11.57
N LEU A 11 1.26 -45.86 -10.47
CA LEU A 11 -0.01 -45.26 -10.04
C LEU A 11 0.19 -43.91 -9.34
N LEU A 12 1.35 -43.68 -8.71
CA LEU A 12 1.70 -42.40 -8.08
C LEU A 12 2.13 -41.32 -9.10
N PHE A 13 2.51 -41.68 -10.32
CA PHE A 13 2.92 -40.73 -11.36
C PHE A 13 1.77 -40.18 -12.23
N VAL A 14 0.58 -40.81 -12.22
CA VAL A 14 -0.59 -40.29 -12.95
C VAL A 14 -1.30 -39.17 -12.18
N ALA A 15 -1.04 -39.04 -10.87
CA ALA A 15 -1.59 -37.96 -10.05
C ALA A 15 -0.74 -36.66 -10.05
N THR A 16 0.40 -36.61 -10.75
CA THR A 16 1.33 -35.47 -10.74
C THR A 16 1.46 -34.72 -12.07
N ILE A 17 0.59 -34.98 -13.05
CA ILE A 17 0.54 -34.17 -14.29
C ILE A 17 -0.85 -33.56 -14.43
N SER A 18 -1.01 -32.37 -13.87
CA SER A 18 -2.12 -31.46 -14.21
C SER A 18 -1.59 -30.05 -14.33
N SER A 19 -0.67 -29.87 -15.28
CA SER A 19 -0.40 -28.59 -15.94
C SER A 19 0.24 -28.86 -17.29
N CYS A 20 -0.57 -29.06 -18.34
CA CYS A 20 -0.30 -28.56 -19.68
C CYS A 20 -1.48 -28.86 -20.60
N GLU A 21 -1.81 -27.88 -21.42
CA GLU A 21 -2.86 -27.90 -22.41
C GLU A 21 -2.58 -28.92 -23.54
N LYS A 22 -3.70 -29.41 -24.09
CA LYS A 22 -3.92 -29.86 -25.48
C LYS A 22 -2.86 -30.72 -26.17
N GLY A 23 -3.34 -31.88 -26.60
CA GLY A 23 -3.13 -32.38 -27.96
C GLY A 23 -1.96 -33.34 -28.08
N ASP A 24 -2.30 -34.60 -28.32
CA ASP A 24 -1.44 -35.61 -28.93
C ASP A 24 -0.04 -35.75 -28.34
N LEU A 25 0.09 -36.56 -27.28
CA LEU A 25 1.18 -37.53 -27.09
C LEU A 25 1.04 -38.16 -25.71
N LEU A 26 0.28 -39.27 -25.65
CA LEU A 26 0.68 -40.52 -25.00
C LEU A 26 -0.48 -41.51 -25.17
N ASN A 27 -0.42 -42.22 -26.29
CA ASN A 27 -1.16 -43.44 -26.55
C ASN A 27 -0.59 -44.54 -25.63
N ILE A 28 -0.76 -44.39 -24.31
CA ILE A 28 -0.61 -45.49 -23.36
C ILE A 28 -1.94 -46.19 -23.38
N ILE A 29 -1.95 -47.31 -24.09
CA ILE A 29 -2.96 -48.36 -24.08
C ILE A 29 -3.68 -48.36 -22.73
N THR A 30 -4.98 -48.07 -22.74
CA THR A 30 -5.93 -48.42 -21.69
C THR A 30 -5.91 -49.94 -21.55
N GLN A 31 -4.91 -50.47 -20.84
CA GLN A 31 -5.10 -51.70 -20.10
C GLN A 31 -6.01 -51.28 -18.95
N ASP A 32 -7.29 -51.68 -19.03
CA ASP A 32 -8.13 -51.82 -17.86
C ASP A 32 -7.36 -52.71 -16.88
N ILE A 33 -6.62 -52.08 -15.96
CA ILE A 33 -6.10 -52.77 -14.81
C ILE A 33 -7.35 -53.15 -14.04
N ASP A 34 -7.72 -54.43 -14.12
CA ASP A 34 -8.81 -55.02 -13.37
C ASP A 34 -8.43 -54.93 -11.89
N LEU A 35 -8.73 -53.77 -11.29
CA LEU A 35 -8.48 -53.47 -9.90
C LEU A 35 -9.39 -54.41 -9.13
N ASN A 36 -8.81 -55.51 -8.62
CA ASN A 36 -9.53 -56.39 -7.73
C ASN A 36 -9.89 -55.62 -6.45
N GLU A 37 -11.09 -55.06 -6.43
CA GLU A 37 -11.61 -54.28 -5.31
C GLU A 37 -11.72 -55.12 -4.04
N ASN A 38 -11.68 -56.46 -4.14
CA ASN A 38 -11.67 -57.37 -2.99
C ASN A 38 -10.25 -57.81 -2.56
N SER A 39 -9.20 -57.32 -3.21
CA SER A 39 -7.82 -57.58 -2.76
C SER A 39 -7.56 -56.99 -1.37
N LYS A 40 -6.69 -57.66 -0.60
CA LYS A 40 -6.37 -57.22 0.77
C LYS A 40 -5.76 -55.81 0.78
N GLU A 41 -4.91 -55.52 -0.20
CA GLU A 41 -4.22 -54.25 -0.36
C GLU A 41 -5.20 -53.12 -0.67
N TYR A 42 -6.15 -53.34 -1.58
CA TYR A 42 -7.17 -52.34 -1.91
C TYR A 42 -8.15 -52.12 -0.75
N GLN A 43 -8.59 -53.19 -0.10
CA GLN A 43 -9.45 -53.10 1.08
C GLN A 43 -8.74 -52.37 2.24
N GLN A 44 -7.45 -52.60 2.46
CA GLN A 44 -6.67 -51.86 3.45
C GLN A 44 -6.53 -50.38 3.09
N TYR A 45 -6.25 -50.07 1.82
CA TYR A 45 -6.23 -48.70 1.31
C TYR A 45 -7.57 -47.97 1.54
N LEU A 46 -8.71 -48.62 1.25
CA LEU A 46 -10.03 -48.04 1.51
C LEU A 46 -10.24 -47.77 3.00
N LYS A 47 -9.85 -48.69 3.90
CA LYS A 47 -9.96 -48.50 5.35
C LYS A 47 -9.16 -47.27 5.80
N GLU A 48 -7.90 -47.18 5.42
CA GLU A 48 -7.03 -46.03 5.74
C GLU A 48 -7.58 -44.72 5.17
N ARG A 49 -8.13 -44.77 3.95
CA ARG A 49 -8.71 -43.61 3.29
C ARG A 49 -9.99 -43.15 3.99
N ILE A 50 -10.89 -44.06 4.36
CA ILE A 50 -12.10 -43.74 5.12
C ILE A 50 -11.74 -43.15 6.48
N GLU A 51 -10.80 -43.76 7.23
CA GLU A 51 -10.35 -43.20 8.51
C GLU A 51 -9.76 -41.80 8.35
N SER A 52 -8.95 -41.59 7.30
CA SER A 52 -8.39 -40.28 6.97
C SER A 52 -9.50 -39.25 6.67
N TYR A 53 -10.50 -39.62 5.88
CA TYR A 53 -11.65 -38.77 5.58
C TYR A 53 -12.47 -38.43 6.82
N LEU A 54 -12.76 -39.40 7.68
CA LEU A 54 -13.48 -39.15 8.94
C LEU A 54 -12.70 -38.20 9.87
N LYS A 55 -11.39 -38.41 10.05
CA LYS A 55 -10.51 -37.52 10.84
C LYS A 55 -10.38 -36.10 10.26
N THR A 56 -10.68 -35.94 8.97
CA THR A 56 -10.63 -34.64 8.28
C THR A 56 -12.01 -34.07 7.96
N TYR A 57 -13.06 -34.65 8.57
CA TYR A 57 -14.47 -34.26 8.42
C TYR A 57 -14.95 -34.25 6.96
N ARG A 58 -14.37 -35.09 6.12
CA ARG A 58 -14.77 -35.40 4.73
C ARG A 58 -15.81 -36.52 4.73
N PHE A 59 -16.96 -36.23 5.36
CA PHE A 59 -17.98 -37.24 5.63
C PHE A 59 -18.63 -37.79 4.35
N GLU A 60 -18.84 -36.97 3.33
CA GLU A 60 -19.47 -37.41 2.08
C GLU A 60 -18.61 -38.42 1.31
N GLU A 61 -17.30 -38.25 1.33
CA GLU A 61 -16.33 -39.15 0.73
C GLU A 61 -16.21 -40.45 1.51
N ALA A 62 -16.18 -40.37 2.85
CA ALA A 62 -16.24 -41.54 3.72
C ALA A 62 -17.53 -42.34 3.45
N LYS A 63 -18.69 -41.67 3.42
CA LYS A 63 -20.01 -42.24 3.18
C LYS A 63 -20.10 -43.00 1.86
N LYS A 64 -19.46 -42.49 0.80
CA LYS A 64 -19.39 -43.14 -0.53
C LYS A 64 -18.49 -44.38 -0.56
N LEU A 65 -17.45 -44.42 0.28
CA LEU A 65 -16.48 -45.51 0.29
C LEU A 65 -16.85 -46.67 1.23
N VAL A 66 -17.58 -46.42 2.32
CA VAL A 66 -17.96 -47.48 3.28
C VAL A 66 -18.68 -48.67 2.60
N PRO A 67 -19.64 -48.48 1.68
CA PRO A 67 -20.31 -49.60 1.00
C PRO A 67 -19.39 -50.46 0.12
N LYS A 68 -18.19 -49.96 -0.25
CA LYS A 68 -17.21 -50.69 -1.07
C LYS A 68 -16.33 -51.65 -0.27
N LEU A 69 -16.46 -51.67 1.06
CA LEU A 69 -15.73 -52.59 1.91
C LEU A 69 -16.36 -53.99 1.83
N ALA A 70 -15.56 -55.04 1.64
CA ALA A 70 -16.06 -56.38 1.36
C ALA A 70 -16.77 -57.05 2.56
N GLU A 71 -16.39 -56.70 3.79
CA GLU A 71 -16.90 -57.35 5.02
C GLU A 71 -17.97 -56.49 5.71
N GLU A 72 -19.16 -57.05 5.95
CA GLU A 72 -20.27 -56.36 6.63
C GLU A 72 -19.90 -55.87 8.04
N GLU A 73 -19.14 -56.66 8.81
CA GLU A 73 -18.72 -56.28 10.16
C GLU A 73 -17.78 -55.05 10.15
N THR A 74 -16.87 -55.01 9.17
CA THR A 74 -16.02 -53.85 8.92
C THR A 74 -16.86 -52.63 8.52
N GLN A 75 -17.85 -52.77 7.64
CA GLN A 75 -18.77 -51.69 7.29
C GLN A 75 -19.49 -51.13 8.53
N LYS A 76 -20.06 -51.99 9.39
CA LYS A 76 -20.72 -51.60 10.64
C LYS A 76 -19.77 -50.82 11.56
N ARG A 77 -18.52 -51.27 11.72
CA ARG A 77 -17.50 -50.57 12.51
C ARG A 77 -17.23 -49.16 11.97
N PHE A 78 -17.10 -48.99 10.65
CA PHE A 78 -16.88 -47.69 10.05
C PHE A 78 -18.09 -46.75 10.15
N TRP A 79 -19.32 -47.27 10.12
CA TRP A 79 -20.51 -46.46 10.41
C TRP A 79 -20.56 -45.97 11.86
N VAL A 80 -20.14 -46.79 12.83
CA VAL A 80 -19.99 -46.34 14.23
C VAL A 80 -18.94 -45.23 14.32
N LEU A 81 -17.80 -45.40 13.64
CA LEU A 81 -16.74 -44.39 13.61
C LEU A 81 -17.20 -43.10 12.94
N TYR A 82 -17.94 -43.20 11.83
CA TYR A 82 -18.57 -42.08 11.14
C TYR A 82 -19.44 -41.26 12.08
N ASN A 83 -20.38 -41.93 12.77
CA ASN A 83 -21.30 -41.26 13.68
C ASN A 83 -20.56 -40.57 14.83
N LYS A 84 -19.51 -41.19 15.36
CA LYS A 84 -18.65 -40.60 16.39
C LYS A 84 -17.99 -39.30 15.90
N TYR A 85 -17.24 -39.34 14.79
CA TYR A 85 -16.56 -38.15 14.27
C TYR A 85 -17.54 -37.06 13.84
N HIS A 86 -18.72 -37.43 13.33
CA HIS A 86 -19.76 -36.46 12.98
C HIS A 86 -20.27 -35.70 14.21
N GLN A 87 -20.51 -36.39 15.35
CA GLN A 87 -20.89 -35.72 16.60
C GLN A 87 -19.76 -34.85 17.16
N GLU A 88 -18.51 -35.28 17.03
CA GLU A 88 -17.35 -34.45 17.39
C GLU A 88 -17.30 -33.18 16.53
N ALA A 89 -17.44 -33.31 15.21
CA ALA A 89 -17.41 -32.17 14.29
C ALA A 89 -18.50 -31.13 14.59
N LEU A 90 -19.67 -31.56 15.06
CA LEU A 90 -20.76 -30.64 15.47
C LEU A 90 -20.39 -29.76 16.67
N THR A 91 -19.51 -30.23 17.55
CA THR A 91 -19.14 -29.52 18.79
C THR A 91 -17.73 -28.91 18.76
N GLN A 92 -16.91 -29.31 17.79
CA GLN A 92 -15.49 -28.95 17.71
C GLN A 92 -15.10 -28.34 16.36
N GLY A 93 -15.96 -28.46 15.35
CA GLY A 93 -15.74 -27.97 14.01
C GLY A 93 -16.54 -26.71 13.69
N CYS A 94 -16.36 -26.24 12.46
CA CYS A 94 -17.26 -25.31 11.77
C CYS A 94 -17.62 -25.89 10.41
N GLY A 95 -18.59 -25.32 9.70
CA GLY A 95 -19.11 -25.89 8.46
C GLY A 95 -19.83 -24.86 7.59
N TYR A 96 -19.84 -25.09 6.27
CA TYR A 96 -20.72 -24.38 5.37
C TYR A 96 -22.07 -25.09 5.31
N ILE A 97 -23.13 -24.35 5.64
CA ILE A 97 -24.50 -24.77 5.39
C ILE A 97 -24.83 -24.39 3.95
N LEU A 98 -25.11 -25.41 3.13
CA LEU A 98 -25.56 -25.26 1.74
C LEU A 98 -27.04 -24.88 1.69
N ALA A 99 -27.51 -24.41 0.54
CA ALA A 99 -28.93 -24.09 0.33
C ALA A 99 -29.84 -25.32 0.49
N SER A 100 -29.33 -26.54 0.28
CA SER A 100 -30.05 -27.80 0.54
C SER A 100 -30.32 -28.06 2.03
N GLY A 101 -29.61 -27.36 2.93
CA GLY A 101 -29.58 -27.64 4.36
C GLY A 101 -28.44 -28.59 4.78
N ASP A 102 -27.71 -29.18 3.83
CA ASP A 102 -26.56 -30.01 4.13
C ASP A 102 -25.40 -29.19 4.69
N THR A 103 -24.60 -29.80 5.56
CA THR A 103 -23.43 -29.17 6.16
C THR A 103 -22.14 -29.77 5.63
N LEU A 104 -21.36 -28.94 4.96
CA LEU A 104 -20.00 -29.27 4.55
C LEU A 104 -19.03 -28.84 5.65
N PHE A 105 -18.57 -29.79 6.46
CA PHE A 105 -17.69 -29.49 7.59
C PHE A 105 -16.32 -28.99 7.14
N LEU A 106 -15.88 -27.90 7.79
CA LEU A 106 -14.59 -27.26 7.63
C LEU A 106 -13.51 -27.94 8.46
N LYS A 107 -12.45 -28.40 7.80
CA LYS A 107 -11.20 -28.74 8.47
C LYS A 107 -10.43 -27.44 8.67
N VAL A 108 -10.23 -27.11 9.94
CA VAL A 108 -9.39 -25.99 10.35
C VAL A 108 -7.93 -26.40 10.22
N MET A 109 -7.09 -25.54 9.64
CA MET A 109 -5.64 -25.75 9.66
C MET A 109 -5.11 -25.49 11.07
N ASN A 110 -4.99 -26.54 11.87
CA ASN A 110 -4.51 -26.52 13.25
C ASN A 110 -3.35 -27.52 13.39
N LYS A 111 -2.14 -27.08 13.06
CA LYS A 111 -0.95 -27.93 13.03
C LYS A 111 -0.53 -28.44 14.43
N ASP A 112 -0.86 -27.66 15.45
CA ASP A 112 -0.46 -27.92 16.84
C ASP A 112 -1.54 -28.71 17.61
N GLU A 113 -2.59 -29.17 16.93
CA GLU A 113 -3.73 -29.93 17.50
C GLU A 113 -4.37 -29.26 18.74
N ILE A 114 -4.30 -27.93 18.81
CA ILE A 114 -4.85 -27.14 19.93
C ILE A 114 -6.36 -27.38 20.02
N ALA A 115 -6.90 -27.58 21.22
CA ALA A 115 -8.33 -27.75 21.40
C ALA A 115 -9.11 -26.52 20.87
N PRO A 116 -10.25 -26.69 20.18
CA PRO A 116 -11.06 -25.58 19.66
C PRO A 116 -11.35 -24.47 20.69
N SER A 117 -11.60 -24.86 21.94
CA SER A 117 -11.86 -23.94 23.06
C SER A 117 -10.67 -23.05 23.45
N GLN A 118 -9.46 -23.40 23.04
CA GLN A 118 -8.21 -22.70 23.32
C GLN A 118 -7.64 -22.01 22.08
N LEU A 119 -8.18 -22.28 20.89
CA LEU A 119 -7.68 -21.74 19.64
C LEU A 119 -7.92 -20.23 19.57
N LYS A 120 -6.84 -19.46 19.44
CA LYS A 120 -6.89 -18.00 19.40
C LYS A 120 -6.99 -17.39 18.00
N ALA A 121 -6.63 -18.16 16.98
CA ALA A 121 -6.62 -17.69 15.60
C ALA A 121 -7.18 -18.74 14.65
N LEU A 122 -8.04 -18.29 13.75
CA LEU A 122 -8.67 -19.10 12.70
C LEU A 122 -8.47 -18.34 11.40
N THR A 123 -7.41 -18.68 10.67
CA THR A 123 -6.95 -17.88 9.51
C THR A 123 -6.95 -18.64 8.20
N SER A 124 -7.16 -19.95 8.24
CA SER A 124 -7.09 -20.79 7.04
C SER A 124 -7.90 -22.06 7.21
N PHE A 125 -8.52 -22.46 6.11
CA PHE A 125 -9.32 -23.66 5.98
C PHE A 125 -8.76 -24.46 4.81
N TYR A 126 -8.90 -25.77 4.85
CA TYR A 126 -8.60 -26.58 3.67
C TYR A 126 -9.63 -26.28 2.57
N ASP A 127 -9.20 -26.23 1.31
CA ASP A 127 -10.10 -26.01 0.19
C ASP A 127 -11.08 -27.18 -0.02
N TYR A 128 -12.23 -26.86 -0.61
CA TYR A 128 -13.35 -27.78 -0.82
C TYR A 128 -13.69 -27.86 -2.30
N VAL A 129 -13.14 -28.88 -2.98
CA VAL A 129 -13.39 -29.14 -4.40
C VAL A 129 -14.88 -29.33 -4.67
N GLU A 130 -15.64 -29.76 -3.67
CA GLU A 130 -17.09 -30.00 -3.72
C GLU A 130 -17.89 -28.72 -3.97
N LEU A 131 -17.35 -27.55 -3.66
CA LEU A 131 -18.00 -26.26 -3.93
C LEU A 131 -17.79 -25.76 -5.36
N LYS A 132 -16.81 -26.33 -6.08
CA LYS A 132 -16.46 -25.91 -7.44
C LYS A 132 -17.66 -26.02 -8.37
N GLY A 133 -18.00 -24.91 -9.04
CA GLY A 133 -19.09 -24.86 -10.02
C GLY A 133 -20.50 -25.08 -9.48
N THR A 134 -20.68 -25.12 -8.15
CA THR A 134 -22.02 -25.27 -7.54
C THR A 134 -22.90 -24.04 -7.77
N ASN A 135 -22.29 -22.86 -7.96
CA ASN A 135 -22.97 -21.57 -8.05
C ASN A 135 -23.86 -21.22 -6.83
N GLN A 136 -23.75 -21.96 -5.73
CA GLN A 136 -24.55 -21.80 -4.52
C GLN A 136 -23.85 -20.91 -3.50
N GLU A 137 -24.63 -20.01 -2.91
CA GLU A 137 -24.17 -19.23 -1.75
C GLU A 137 -24.17 -20.11 -0.50
N THR A 138 -23.29 -19.80 0.46
CA THR A 138 -23.13 -20.59 1.68
C THR A 138 -23.17 -19.74 2.93
N THR A 139 -23.68 -20.34 4.00
CA THR A 139 -23.65 -19.75 5.34
C THR A 139 -22.62 -20.49 6.19
N LEU A 140 -21.66 -19.78 6.78
CA LEU A 140 -20.75 -20.36 7.75
C LEU A 140 -21.43 -20.54 9.10
N TRP A 141 -21.23 -21.70 9.73
CA TRP A 141 -21.71 -22.06 11.06
C TRP A 141 -20.60 -22.67 11.90
N GLY A 142 -20.78 -22.66 13.23
CA GLY A 142 -19.93 -23.40 14.17
C GLY A 142 -18.78 -22.58 14.74
N LEU A 143 -18.71 -21.28 14.43
CA LEU A 143 -17.72 -20.39 15.06
C LEU A 143 -17.88 -20.32 16.58
N GLY A 144 -19.09 -20.59 17.10
CA GLY A 144 -19.34 -20.69 18.54
C GLY A 144 -18.53 -21.76 19.27
N ASN A 145 -17.96 -22.72 18.55
CA ASN A 145 -17.09 -23.76 19.11
C ASN A 145 -15.66 -23.25 19.42
N TYR A 146 -15.35 -22.00 19.04
CA TYR A 146 -14.05 -21.35 19.25
C TYR A 146 -14.16 -20.09 20.15
N PRO A 147 -14.58 -20.21 21.41
CA PRO A 147 -14.87 -19.06 22.28
C PRO A 147 -13.64 -18.19 22.63
N ALA A 148 -12.42 -18.74 22.54
CA ALA A 148 -11.18 -18.02 22.83
C ALA A 148 -10.61 -17.23 21.62
N LEU A 149 -11.33 -17.22 20.48
CA LEU A 149 -10.84 -16.65 19.24
C LEU A 149 -10.63 -15.13 19.35
N GLU A 150 -9.39 -14.70 19.12
CA GLU A 150 -9.00 -13.30 19.04
C GLU A 150 -8.89 -12.82 17.59
N THR A 151 -8.55 -13.71 16.65
CA THR A 151 -8.40 -13.41 15.22
C THR A 151 -9.18 -14.37 14.35
N LEU A 152 -10.06 -13.82 13.52
CA LEU A 152 -10.78 -14.55 12.47
C LEU A 152 -10.41 -13.97 11.11
N SER A 153 -9.87 -14.80 10.21
CA SER A 153 -9.48 -14.37 8.87
C SER A 153 -9.95 -15.36 7.80
N PHE A 154 -10.54 -14.80 6.75
CA PHE A 154 -10.95 -15.49 5.54
C PHE A 154 -10.17 -14.95 4.33
N PRO A 155 -9.01 -15.52 3.97
CA PRO A 155 -8.14 -14.97 2.93
C PRO A 155 -8.67 -15.15 1.51
N SER A 156 -9.64 -16.04 1.31
CA SER A 156 -10.29 -16.26 0.00
C SER A 156 -11.63 -16.97 0.25
N CYS A 157 -12.70 -16.20 0.44
CA CYS A 157 -14.00 -16.75 0.85
C CYS A 157 -15.16 -15.96 0.23
N PHE A 158 -16.26 -16.65 -0.09
CA PHE A 158 -17.52 -16.05 -0.59
C PHE A 158 -18.74 -16.52 0.20
N VAL A 159 -18.54 -16.69 1.50
CA VAL A 159 -19.64 -16.89 2.43
C VAL A 159 -20.52 -15.63 2.38
N SER A 160 -21.84 -15.81 2.26
CA SER A 160 -22.77 -14.68 2.24
C SER A 160 -23.29 -14.34 3.64
N LYS A 161 -23.11 -15.24 4.61
CA LYS A 161 -23.60 -15.07 5.98
C LYS A 161 -22.78 -15.88 6.97
N VAL A 162 -22.54 -15.32 8.15
CA VAL A 162 -21.83 -16.02 9.23
C VAL A 162 -22.71 -16.09 10.47
N LYS A 163 -22.96 -17.31 10.95
CA LYS A 163 -23.61 -17.56 12.25
C LYS A 163 -22.57 -17.53 13.37
N ASP A 164 -23.06 -17.31 14.59
CA ASP A 164 -22.29 -17.41 15.83
C ASP A 164 -21.19 -16.34 16.03
N LEU A 165 -21.09 -15.32 15.18
CA LEU A 165 -20.16 -14.20 15.39
C LEU A 165 -20.36 -13.54 16.76
N ASP A 166 -21.61 -13.47 17.23
CA ASP A 166 -21.96 -12.91 18.52
C ASP A 166 -21.44 -13.71 19.71
N LYS A 167 -21.04 -14.97 19.51
CA LYS A 167 -20.44 -15.83 20.54
C LYS A 167 -18.93 -15.59 20.68
N LEU A 168 -18.29 -14.92 19.71
CA LEU A 168 -16.85 -14.64 19.72
C LEU A 168 -16.50 -13.41 20.57
N LYS A 169 -16.64 -13.54 21.89
CA LYS A 169 -16.45 -12.42 22.84
C LYS A 169 -15.01 -11.92 22.97
N GLN A 170 -14.04 -12.71 22.50
CA GLN A 170 -12.62 -12.33 22.51
C GLN A 170 -12.14 -11.76 21.17
N LEU A 171 -13.01 -11.65 20.15
CA LEU A 171 -12.62 -11.26 18.80
C LEU A 171 -12.08 -9.83 18.78
N ARG A 172 -10.83 -9.68 18.31
CA ARG A 172 -10.11 -8.41 18.17
C ARG A 172 -9.86 -8.05 16.72
N VAL A 173 -9.61 -9.03 15.86
CA VAL A 173 -9.33 -8.82 14.44
C VAL A 173 -10.27 -9.67 13.62
N PHE A 174 -10.99 -9.02 12.70
CA PHE A 174 -11.77 -9.70 11.69
C PHE A 174 -11.29 -9.28 10.30
N SER A 175 -10.90 -10.27 9.49
CA SER A 175 -10.36 -10.07 8.16
C SER A 175 -11.12 -10.88 7.14
N LEU A 176 -11.44 -10.28 5.99
CA LEU A 176 -12.12 -10.95 4.91
C LEU A 176 -11.62 -10.45 3.55
N THR A 177 -11.24 -11.37 2.68
CA THR A 177 -10.78 -11.10 1.32
C THR A 177 -11.63 -11.89 0.32
N ALA A 178 -12.26 -11.15 -0.59
CA ALA A 178 -13.01 -11.66 -1.71
C ALA A 178 -12.07 -11.84 -2.91
N ASP A 179 -11.59 -13.07 -3.09
CA ASP A 179 -10.63 -13.39 -4.13
C ASP A 179 -11.31 -13.69 -5.49
N LYS A 180 -11.08 -12.88 -6.52
CA LYS A 180 -11.77 -13.00 -7.80
C LYS A 180 -11.58 -14.37 -8.47
N GLU A 181 -10.36 -14.91 -8.46
CA GLU A 181 -10.10 -16.22 -9.08
C GLU A 181 -10.89 -17.33 -8.39
N LYS A 182 -10.93 -17.31 -7.05
CA LYS A 182 -11.72 -18.25 -6.26
C LYS A 182 -13.23 -18.02 -6.41
N TYR A 183 -13.66 -16.78 -6.66
CA TYR A 183 -15.06 -16.49 -7.00
C TYR A 183 -15.45 -17.21 -8.27
N GLU A 184 -14.69 -16.99 -9.35
CA GLU A 184 -14.99 -17.54 -10.67
C GLU A 184 -14.89 -19.07 -10.69
N TRP A 185 -14.03 -19.63 -9.83
CA TRP A 185 -13.95 -21.06 -9.58
C TRP A 185 -15.21 -21.63 -8.88
N TRP A 186 -15.79 -20.88 -7.95
CA TRP A 186 -17.01 -21.27 -7.20
C TRP A 186 -18.28 -21.00 -8.03
N PHE A 187 -18.37 -19.81 -8.62
CA PHE A 187 -19.53 -19.28 -9.34
C PHE A 187 -19.26 -19.14 -10.84
N THR A 188 -19.33 -20.25 -11.56
CA THR A 188 -19.09 -20.30 -13.01
C THR A 188 -20.13 -19.56 -13.86
N SER A 189 -21.29 -19.21 -13.30
CA SER A 189 -22.37 -18.51 -14.02
C SER A 189 -22.70 -17.11 -13.49
N LYS A 190 -21.93 -16.58 -12.53
CA LYS A 190 -22.16 -15.25 -11.95
C LYS A 190 -20.97 -14.32 -12.22
N ALA A 191 -21.27 -13.04 -12.43
CA ALA A 191 -20.24 -12.01 -12.44
C ALA A 191 -19.70 -11.80 -11.02
N PHE A 192 -18.40 -11.57 -10.90
CA PHE A 192 -17.78 -11.18 -9.64
C PHE A 192 -18.46 -9.96 -9.05
N LYS A 193 -18.79 -10.03 -7.76
CA LYS A 193 -19.33 -8.91 -6.98
C LYS A 193 -18.72 -8.90 -5.57
N PRO A 194 -18.57 -7.72 -4.95
CA PRO A 194 -18.18 -7.62 -3.56
C PRO A 194 -19.13 -8.39 -2.63
N ILE A 195 -18.60 -8.89 -1.51
CA ILE A 195 -19.38 -9.65 -0.51
C ILE A 195 -20.22 -8.69 0.32
N ASP A 196 -21.53 -8.91 0.35
CA ASP A 196 -22.46 -8.13 1.16
C ASP A 196 -22.29 -8.45 2.66
N MET A 197 -21.88 -7.44 3.43
CA MET A 197 -21.65 -7.57 4.87
C MET A 197 -22.94 -7.53 5.71
N ALA A 198 -24.13 -7.42 5.12
CA ALA A 198 -25.41 -7.53 5.84
C ALA A 198 -25.57 -8.86 6.59
N GLY A 199 -24.93 -9.94 6.10
CA GLY A 199 -24.90 -11.26 6.73
C GLY A 199 -23.93 -11.39 7.93
N TYR A 200 -23.23 -10.32 8.31
CA TYR A 200 -22.16 -10.31 9.31
C TYR A 200 -22.51 -9.34 10.44
N ASP A 201 -23.11 -9.85 11.52
CA ASP A 201 -23.45 -9.04 12.68
C ASP A 201 -22.31 -9.03 13.71
N LEU A 202 -21.53 -7.94 13.73
CA LEU A 202 -20.43 -7.72 14.66
C LEU A 202 -20.82 -6.80 15.83
N SER A 203 -22.12 -6.51 16.00
CA SER A 203 -22.60 -5.57 17.03
C SER A 203 -22.29 -5.99 18.47
N LYS A 204 -22.06 -7.29 18.70
CA LYS A 204 -21.81 -7.89 20.02
C LYS A 204 -20.33 -8.24 20.27
N ASN A 205 -19.42 -7.77 19.42
CA ASN A 205 -17.97 -8.02 19.49
C ASN A 205 -17.23 -6.81 20.06
N ASP A 206 -17.41 -6.55 21.36
CA ASP A 206 -16.95 -5.32 22.01
C ASP A 206 -15.43 -5.16 22.12
N LYS A 207 -14.66 -6.22 21.87
CA LYS A 207 -13.19 -6.21 21.88
C LYS A 207 -12.56 -5.98 20.50
N LEU A 208 -13.40 -5.79 19.47
CA LEU A 208 -12.94 -5.58 18.11
C LEU A 208 -12.03 -4.34 18.06
N ASP A 209 -10.85 -4.51 17.49
CA ASP A 209 -9.83 -3.47 17.32
C ASP A 209 -9.62 -3.13 15.84
N SER A 210 -9.72 -4.13 14.96
CA SER A 210 -9.39 -3.98 13.54
C SER A 210 -10.34 -4.76 12.62
N LEU A 211 -10.79 -4.08 11.57
CA LEU A 211 -11.49 -4.66 10.44
C LEU A 211 -10.61 -4.53 9.18
N LEU A 212 -10.31 -5.65 8.54
CA LEU A 212 -9.43 -5.72 7.38
C LEU A 212 -10.16 -6.37 6.21
N PHE A 213 -10.60 -5.55 5.26
CA PHE A 213 -11.46 -6.00 4.18
C PHE A 213 -10.87 -5.72 2.81
N ASP A 214 -11.03 -6.69 1.91
CA ASP A 214 -10.72 -6.59 0.50
C ASP A 214 -11.87 -7.22 -0.32
N GLY A 215 -12.52 -6.45 -1.18
CA GLY A 215 -13.63 -6.93 -2.01
C GLY A 215 -14.96 -7.12 -1.28
N VAL A 216 -15.30 -6.26 -0.31
CA VAL A 216 -16.57 -6.35 0.45
C VAL A 216 -17.41 -5.08 0.38
N ASP A 217 -18.73 -5.22 0.49
CA ASP A 217 -19.68 -4.13 0.63
C ASP A 217 -20.04 -3.91 2.10
N ILE A 218 -19.56 -2.82 2.69
CA ILE A 218 -19.80 -2.46 4.10
C ILE A 218 -21.04 -1.58 4.31
N SER A 219 -21.86 -1.34 3.28
CA SER A 219 -23.00 -0.42 3.34
C SER A 219 -23.99 -0.77 4.46
N ASN A 220 -24.18 -2.06 4.73
CA ASN A 220 -25.10 -2.60 5.73
C ASN A 220 -24.39 -3.27 6.92
N LEU A 221 -23.08 -3.04 7.08
CA LEU A 221 -22.29 -3.69 8.12
C LEU A 221 -22.74 -3.22 9.51
N LYS A 222 -23.08 -4.16 10.39
CA LYS A 222 -23.37 -3.90 11.81
C LYS A 222 -22.12 -4.14 12.64
N VAL A 223 -21.69 -3.13 13.40
CA VAL A 223 -20.50 -3.19 14.27
C VAL A 223 -20.82 -2.77 15.69
N THR A 224 -19.93 -3.15 16.62
CA THR A 224 -19.96 -2.68 18.01
C THR A 224 -19.91 -1.14 18.07
N PRO A 225 -20.57 -0.51 19.05
CA PRO A 225 -20.42 0.93 19.30
C PRO A 225 -19.04 1.32 19.86
N ASN A 226 -18.22 0.35 20.27
CA ASN A 226 -16.88 0.62 20.78
C ASN A 226 -15.96 1.15 19.69
N THR A 227 -15.13 2.13 20.04
CA THR A 227 -14.18 2.72 19.08
C THR A 227 -13.02 1.77 18.81
N MET A 228 -12.96 1.28 17.58
CA MET A 228 -11.88 0.48 17.03
C MET A 228 -10.67 1.34 16.66
N ARG A 229 -9.51 0.70 16.50
CA ARG A 229 -8.30 1.34 16.01
C ARG A 229 -8.33 1.54 14.50
N LEU A 230 -8.82 0.56 13.74
CA LEU A 230 -8.66 0.53 12.28
C LEU A 230 -9.86 -0.09 11.55
N LEU A 231 -10.29 0.57 10.48
CA LEU A 231 -10.99 -0.03 9.35
C LEU A 231 -10.11 0.13 8.10
N SER A 232 -9.74 -0.97 7.46
CA SER A 232 -9.10 -0.99 6.14
C SER A 232 -10.09 -1.60 5.15
N LEU A 233 -10.39 -0.88 4.08
CA LEU A 233 -11.27 -1.32 3.00
C LEU A 233 -10.56 -1.17 1.66
N LYS A 234 -10.37 -2.28 0.96
CA LYS A 234 -9.81 -2.33 -0.39
C LYS A 234 -10.84 -2.90 -1.36
N HIS A 235 -10.91 -2.39 -2.59
CA HIS A 235 -11.78 -2.95 -3.65
C HIS A 235 -13.24 -3.17 -3.22
N GLY A 236 -13.73 -2.39 -2.26
CA GLY A 236 -15.02 -2.59 -1.61
C GLY A 236 -16.08 -1.57 -2.01
N ILE A 237 -17.22 -1.59 -1.33
CA ILE A 237 -18.30 -0.61 -1.47
C ILE A 237 -18.62 -0.02 -0.10
N TYR A 238 -18.86 1.29 -0.05
CA TYR A 238 -19.26 2.00 1.17
C TYR A 238 -20.24 3.14 0.91
N THR A 239 -20.91 3.60 1.95
CA THR A 239 -21.84 4.75 1.92
C THR A 239 -21.44 5.79 2.95
N ASN A 240 -22.01 6.99 2.86
CA ASN A 240 -21.94 7.96 3.94
C ASN A 240 -22.44 7.40 5.28
N ALA A 241 -23.54 6.63 5.24
CA ALA A 241 -24.13 6.06 6.45
C ALA A 241 -23.18 5.07 7.12
N SER A 242 -22.55 4.16 6.36
CA SER A 242 -21.65 3.16 6.94
C SER A 242 -20.41 3.80 7.57
N LEU A 243 -19.75 4.74 6.90
CA LEU A 243 -18.58 5.43 7.46
C LEU A 243 -18.91 6.32 8.65
N ASN A 244 -20.14 6.85 8.73
CA ASN A 244 -20.57 7.64 9.88
C ASN A 244 -20.97 6.78 11.09
N ASN A 245 -21.40 5.52 10.87
CA ASN A 245 -21.80 4.60 11.93
C ASN A 245 -20.64 3.74 12.46
N ILE A 246 -19.61 3.48 11.64
CA ILE A 246 -18.47 2.68 12.06
C ILE A 246 -17.52 3.53 12.92
N HIS A 247 -17.41 3.19 14.20
CA HIS A 247 -16.55 3.91 15.14
C HIS A 247 -15.10 3.39 15.03
N ALA A 248 -14.29 3.96 14.14
CA ALA A 248 -12.86 3.66 14.01
C ALA A 248 -12.01 4.93 14.07
N ARG A 249 -10.86 4.88 14.76
CA ARG A 249 -9.92 6.02 14.82
C ARG A 249 -9.24 6.27 13.47
N ASN A 250 -8.92 5.20 12.75
CA ASN A 250 -8.29 5.25 11.43
C ASN A 250 -9.19 4.53 10.43
N ILE A 251 -9.48 5.19 9.32
CA ILE A 251 -10.15 4.58 8.17
C ILE A 251 -9.23 4.73 6.96
N ASP A 252 -8.86 3.60 6.36
CA ASP A 252 -8.08 3.50 5.14
C ASP A 252 -8.95 2.89 4.04
N ILE A 253 -9.17 3.64 2.96
CA ILE A 253 -9.97 3.24 1.80
C ILE A 253 -9.07 3.27 0.57
N GLU A 254 -8.99 2.15 -0.14
CA GLU A 254 -8.16 1.99 -1.35
C GLU A 254 -9.02 1.40 -2.47
N ASN A 255 -9.06 2.08 -3.63
CA ASN A 255 -9.71 1.61 -4.85
C ASN A 255 -11.09 1.00 -4.59
N SER A 256 -11.92 1.69 -3.82
CA SER A 256 -13.25 1.24 -3.40
C SER A 256 -14.31 2.21 -3.88
N ASP A 257 -15.50 1.69 -4.16
CA ASP A 257 -16.61 2.43 -4.75
C ASP A 257 -17.43 3.13 -3.66
N ALA A 258 -17.51 4.45 -3.73
CA ALA A 258 -18.49 5.21 -2.96
C ALA A 258 -19.87 5.02 -3.61
N ALA A 259 -20.84 4.48 -2.88
CA ALA A 259 -22.22 4.38 -3.36
C ALA A 259 -22.84 5.76 -3.63
N ASP A 260 -22.42 6.77 -2.87
CA ASP A 260 -22.83 8.17 -2.98
C ASP A 260 -21.84 8.99 -3.85
N ASP A 261 -22.35 9.94 -4.63
CA ASP A 261 -21.51 10.87 -5.43
C ASP A 261 -20.78 11.91 -4.54
N GLU A 262 -21.24 12.08 -3.30
CA GLU A 262 -20.68 13.01 -2.31
C GLU A 262 -20.34 12.25 -1.04
N LEU A 263 -19.12 12.41 -0.55
CA LEU A 263 -18.66 11.82 0.70
C LEU A 263 -18.79 12.84 1.84
N ILE A 264 -19.73 12.63 2.76
CA ILE A 264 -19.99 13.52 3.90
C ILE A 264 -19.70 12.80 5.21
N ILE A 265 -18.65 13.24 5.90
CA ILE A 265 -18.18 12.63 7.15
C ILE A 265 -18.45 13.57 8.34
N ASN A 266 -19.36 13.12 9.21
CA ASN A 266 -19.72 13.76 10.47
C ASN A 266 -19.22 12.96 11.69
N ASN A 267 -18.64 11.77 11.46
CA ASN A 267 -18.14 10.88 12.49
C ASN A 267 -17.06 11.54 13.36
N LYS A 268 -17.29 11.56 14.67
CA LYS A 268 -16.38 12.14 15.66
C LYS A 268 -15.32 11.17 16.18
N ALA A 269 -15.47 9.87 15.91
CA ALA A 269 -14.49 8.85 16.30
C ALA A 269 -13.26 8.84 15.39
N ILE A 270 -13.42 9.27 14.12
CA ILE A 270 -12.34 9.24 13.13
C ILE A 270 -11.33 10.35 13.41
N GLN A 271 -10.07 9.96 13.57
CA GLN A 271 -8.91 10.85 13.72
C GLN A 271 -8.08 10.91 12.44
N ARG A 272 -8.03 9.82 11.66
CA ARG A 272 -7.37 9.75 10.34
C ARG A 272 -8.29 9.12 9.31
N LEU A 273 -8.41 9.81 8.17
CA LEU A 273 -9.06 9.30 6.96
C LEU A 273 -8.05 9.30 5.81
N SER A 274 -7.89 8.16 5.17
CA SER A 274 -7.08 7.97 3.97
C SER A 274 -7.96 7.43 2.86
N ILE A 275 -7.97 8.11 1.72
CA ILE A 275 -8.71 7.69 0.54
C ILE A 275 -7.76 7.74 -0.65
N GLU A 276 -7.58 6.58 -1.27
CA GLU A 276 -6.88 6.41 -2.55
C GLU A 276 -7.84 5.78 -3.54
N THR A 277 -8.01 6.39 -4.70
CA THR A 277 -8.99 5.93 -5.69
C THR A 277 -8.46 6.06 -7.10
N ASN A 278 -8.58 5.00 -7.88
CA ASN A 278 -8.45 5.04 -9.33
C ASN A 278 -9.85 5.23 -9.94
N ALA A 279 -10.13 6.43 -10.43
CA ALA A 279 -11.45 6.80 -10.96
C ALA A 279 -11.79 6.16 -12.33
N ASP A 280 -10.85 5.45 -12.97
CA ASP A 280 -11.16 4.67 -14.18
C ASP A 280 -11.79 3.32 -13.84
N ASN A 281 -11.40 2.74 -12.71
CA ASN A 281 -11.80 1.41 -12.28
C ASN A 281 -12.84 1.42 -11.16
N ASN A 282 -13.00 2.56 -10.47
CA ASN A 282 -13.86 2.70 -9.31
C ASN A 282 -14.83 3.85 -9.46
N LYS A 283 -15.99 3.72 -8.80
CA LYS A 283 -16.99 4.78 -8.76
C LYS A 283 -16.40 6.02 -8.08
N PRO A 284 -16.27 7.13 -8.81
CA PRO A 284 -15.71 8.37 -8.29
C PRO A 284 -16.69 9.13 -7.38
N PHE A 285 -16.18 10.08 -6.62
CA PHE A 285 -16.97 11.07 -5.89
C PHE A 285 -16.56 12.50 -6.28
N LYS A 286 -17.54 13.41 -6.30
CA LYS A 286 -17.36 14.81 -6.72
C LYS A 286 -16.97 15.73 -5.56
N LEU A 287 -17.34 15.35 -4.33
CA LEU A 287 -17.15 16.12 -3.12
C LEU A 287 -16.67 15.23 -1.97
N ILE A 288 -15.67 15.69 -1.24
CA ILE A 288 -15.38 15.22 0.12
C ILE A 288 -15.66 16.36 1.09
N ASN A 289 -16.58 16.15 2.03
CA ASN A 289 -16.90 17.10 3.09
C ASN A 289 -16.64 16.48 4.45
N VAL A 290 -15.59 16.95 5.13
CA VAL A 290 -15.24 16.51 6.48
C VAL A 290 -15.42 17.61 7.51
N ALA A 291 -16.07 18.73 7.17
CA ALA A 291 -16.14 19.94 8.00
C ALA A 291 -16.67 19.68 9.43
N ASN A 292 -17.61 18.75 9.56
CA ASN A 292 -18.25 18.40 10.82
C ASN A 292 -17.60 17.19 11.52
N SER A 293 -16.44 16.71 11.07
CA SER A 293 -15.71 15.60 11.71
C SER A 293 -14.76 16.08 12.82
N SER A 294 -14.09 15.13 13.49
CA SER A 294 -12.96 15.39 14.41
C SER A 294 -11.60 15.00 13.82
N LEU A 295 -11.49 14.90 12.49
CA LEU A 295 -10.26 14.49 11.82
C LEU A 295 -9.08 15.39 12.17
N HIS A 296 -7.93 14.76 12.42
CA HIS A 296 -6.62 15.39 12.54
C HIS A 296 -5.76 15.16 11.30
N LYS A 297 -5.98 14.04 10.60
CA LYS A 297 -5.22 13.66 9.41
C LYS A 297 -6.15 13.32 8.26
N LEU A 298 -5.92 13.97 7.12
CA LEU A 298 -6.63 13.68 5.88
C LEU A 298 -5.62 13.42 4.76
N TYR A 299 -5.78 12.28 4.10
CA TYR A 299 -5.05 11.89 2.90
C TYR A 299 -6.06 11.60 1.79
N VAL A 300 -5.97 12.32 0.67
CA VAL A 300 -6.83 12.12 -0.50
C VAL A 300 -5.94 12.07 -1.72
N VAL A 301 -5.98 10.95 -2.45
CA VAL A 301 -5.32 10.76 -3.73
C VAL A 301 -6.30 10.17 -4.73
N GLU A 302 -6.49 10.85 -5.86
CA GLU A 302 -7.27 10.33 -6.99
C GLU A 302 -6.37 10.19 -8.22
N THR A 303 -6.39 9.02 -8.84
CA THR A 303 -5.71 8.76 -10.12
C THR A 303 -6.76 8.47 -11.21
N SER A 304 -6.48 8.85 -12.45
CA SER A 304 -7.33 8.53 -13.61
C SER A 304 -6.52 8.63 -14.89
N MET A 305 -6.89 7.86 -15.91
CA MET A 305 -6.35 7.96 -17.26
C MET A 305 -7.10 9.01 -18.10
N GLU A 306 -8.34 9.32 -17.74
CA GLU A 306 -9.23 10.20 -18.52
C GLU A 306 -9.39 11.60 -17.92
N GLN A 307 -10.05 11.70 -16.77
CA GLN A 307 -10.45 13.00 -16.20
C GLN A 307 -10.62 12.98 -14.69
N ARG A 308 -10.39 14.14 -14.07
CA ARG A 308 -10.64 14.33 -12.64
C ARG A 308 -12.12 14.38 -12.32
N THR A 309 -12.52 13.62 -11.33
CA THR A 309 -13.91 13.53 -10.89
C THR A 309 -14.15 14.31 -9.60
N LEU A 310 -13.23 14.23 -8.64
CA LEU A 310 -13.24 15.06 -7.45
C LEU A 310 -13.12 16.54 -7.84
N LYS A 311 -14.07 17.35 -7.39
CA LYS A 311 -14.10 18.80 -7.66
C LYS A 311 -13.81 19.63 -6.41
N LYS A 312 -14.13 19.11 -5.23
CA LYS A 312 -14.11 19.89 -3.99
C LYS A 312 -13.78 19.06 -2.76
N VAL A 313 -12.96 19.62 -1.87
CA VAL A 313 -12.70 19.10 -0.53
C VAL A 313 -12.98 20.20 0.50
N ILE A 314 -13.88 19.94 1.45
CA ILE A 314 -14.22 20.85 2.55
C ILE A 314 -13.62 20.33 3.85
N LEU A 315 -12.72 21.11 4.43
CA LEU A 315 -11.88 20.73 5.56
C LEU A 315 -12.52 21.11 6.91
N ASN A 316 -12.25 20.33 7.96
CA ASN A 316 -12.52 20.76 9.34
C ASN A 316 -11.34 21.57 9.90
N GLU A 317 -11.55 22.26 11.02
CA GLU A 317 -10.51 23.08 11.66
C GLU A 317 -9.43 22.30 12.44
N ASN A 318 -9.65 21.00 12.68
CA ASN A 318 -8.79 20.19 13.55
C ASN A 318 -7.61 19.52 12.83
N ILE A 319 -7.61 19.54 11.48
CA ILE A 319 -6.56 18.94 10.66
C ILE A 319 -5.19 19.57 10.98
N ASP A 320 -4.24 18.71 11.37
CA ASP A 320 -2.83 19.04 11.56
C ASP A 320 -1.93 18.49 10.44
N THR A 321 -2.42 17.50 9.70
CA THR A 321 -1.70 16.83 8.61
C THR A 321 -2.63 16.66 7.42
N LEU A 322 -2.27 17.26 6.28
CA LEU A 322 -3.04 17.21 5.05
C LEU A 322 -2.17 16.73 3.89
N THR A 323 -2.62 15.70 3.18
CA THR A 323 -2.08 15.29 1.89
C THR A 323 -3.21 15.29 0.86
N ILE A 324 -3.07 16.08 -0.20
CA ILE A 324 -4.04 16.13 -1.31
C ILE A 324 -3.28 16.00 -2.63
N GLY A 325 -3.58 14.97 -3.41
CA GLY A 325 -2.86 14.78 -4.67
C GLY A 325 -3.58 13.85 -5.62
N GLY A 326 -2.85 13.43 -6.64
CA GLY A 326 -3.40 12.64 -7.71
C GLY A 326 -2.53 12.71 -8.96
N TYR A 327 -2.90 11.89 -9.94
CA TYR A 327 -2.25 11.86 -11.25
C TYR A 327 -3.29 11.62 -12.34
N ILE A 328 -3.15 12.35 -13.45
CA ILE A 328 -3.93 12.14 -14.66
C ILE A 328 -2.99 11.93 -15.83
N SER A 329 -3.19 10.88 -16.63
CA SER A 329 -2.31 10.58 -17.77
C SER A 329 -2.64 11.37 -19.03
N ARG A 330 -3.91 11.72 -19.26
CA ARG A 330 -4.32 12.56 -20.41
C ARG A 330 -4.03 14.04 -20.16
N GLY A 331 -2.92 14.51 -20.71
CA GLY A 331 -2.57 15.93 -20.74
C GLY A 331 -3.26 16.75 -21.83
N ASP A 332 -3.98 16.10 -22.76
CA ASP A 332 -4.68 16.74 -23.88
C ASP A 332 -6.05 17.34 -23.50
N VAL A 333 -6.63 16.92 -22.38
CA VAL A 333 -7.92 17.42 -21.89
C VAL A 333 -7.69 18.42 -20.75
N PRO A 334 -8.24 19.65 -20.83
CA PRO A 334 -8.17 20.61 -19.74
C PRO A 334 -8.76 20.02 -18.45
N GLN A 335 -7.92 19.88 -17.43
CA GLN A 335 -8.33 19.30 -16.15
C GLN A 335 -8.83 20.40 -15.20
N GLN A 336 -9.96 20.16 -14.57
CA GLN A 336 -10.46 21.04 -13.52
C GLN A 336 -9.70 20.75 -12.21
N SER A 337 -9.15 21.78 -11.59
CA SER A 337 -8.53 21.69 -10.28
C SER A 337 -9.54 21.40 -9.17
N VAL A 338 -9.09 20.70 -8.13
CA VAL A 338 -9.88 20.47 -6.91
C VAL A 338 -9.84 21.71 -6.02
N GLU A 339 -11.02 22.24 -5.71
CA GLU A 339 -11.18 23.35 -4.77
C GLU A 339 -10.97 22.86 -3.33
N LEU A 340 -10.04 23.48 -2.61
CA LEU A 340 -9.82 23.23 -1.19
C LEU A 340 -10.48 24.33 -0.33
N VAL A 341 -11.58 23.98 0.33
CA VAL A 341 -12.35 24.92 1.16
C VAL A 341 -11.94 24.79 2.62
N GLY A 342 -11.64 25.94 3.25
CA GLY A 342 -11.29 26.02 4.68
C GLY A 342 -9.80 25.95 4.99
N LEU A 343 -8.92 25.77 3.98
CA LEU A 343 -7.48 25.65 4.16
C LEU A 343 -6.90 26.80 4.99
N SER A 344 -7.21 28.05 4.64
CA SER A 344 -6.69 29.25 5.31
C SER A 344 -7.09 29.38 6.78
N ARG A 345 -8.12 28.63 7.23
CA ARG A 345 -8.59 28.61 8.64
C ARG A 345 -7.88 27.54 9.48
N LEU A 346 -7.07 26.67 8.89
CA LEU A 346 -6.38 25.59 9.59
C LEU A 346 -5.20 26.09 10.42
N ASN A 347 -5.49 26.67 11.58
CA ASN A 347 -4.47 27.15 12.51
C ASN A 347 -3.63 26.02 13.14
N ARG A 348 -4.04 24.76 13.08
CA ARG A 348 -3.30 23.61 13.61
C ARG A 348 -2.48 22.86 12.56
N LEU A 349 -2.59 23.23 11.27
CA LEU A 349 -1.89 22.56 10.18
C LEU A 349 -0.37 22.69 10.34
N LYS A 350 0.30 21.55 10.60
CA LYS A 350 1.76 21.44 10.71
C LYS A 350 2.39 20.90 9.43
N ARG A 351 1.71 19.97 8.75
CA ARG A 351 2.23 19.34 7.54
C ARG A 351 1.22 19.44 6.40
N LEU A 352 1.65 20.03 5.29
CA LEU A 352 0.90 20.09 4.04
C LEU A 352 1.71 19.44 2.92
N SER A 353 1.13 18.44 2.28
CA SER A 353 1.64 17.83 1.05
C SER A 353 0.60 17.99 -0.05
N TYR A 354 0.96 18.58 -1.18
CA TYR A 354 0.01 18.72 -2.28
C TYR A 354 0.63 18.60 -3.67
N ASN A 355 -0.20 18.19 -4.64
CA ASN A 355 0.11 18.27 -6.06
C ASN A 355 -0.56 19.52 -6.68
N PRO A 356 0.21 20.51 -7.20
CA PRO A 356 -0.36 21.69 -7.85
C PRO A 356 -1.25 21.39 -9.06
N ASP A 357 -0.96 20.33 -9.83
CA ASP A 357 -1.82 19.89 -10.95
C ASP A 357 -3.21 19.47 -10.44
N PHE A 358 -3.24 18.91 -9.24
CA PHE A 358 -4.44 18.43 -8.57
C PHE A 358 -5.22 19.56 -7.91
N SER A 359 -4.56 20.30 -7.03
CA SER A 359 -5.12 21.44 -6.33
C SER A 359 -4.06 22.52 -6.21
N PRO A 360 -4.07 23.54 -7.08
CA PRO A 360 -3.16 24.66 -6.97
C PRO A 360 -3.54 25.50 -5.75
N ILE A 361 -2.54 25.90 -4.99
CA ILE A 361 -2.71 26.67 -3.76
C ILE A 361 -1.86 27.92 -3.89
N ALA A 362 -2.51 29.09 -3.86
CA ALA A 362 -1.79 30.35 -3.82
C ALA A 362 -1.07 30.50 -2.48
N THR A 363 0.14 31.02 -2.51
CA THR A 363 1.00 31.17 -1.32
C THR A 363 0.32 31.95 -0.18
N LYS A 364 -0.45 32.99 -0.52
CA LYS A 364 -1.23 33.80 0.43
C LYS A 364 -2.30 33.02 1.20
N ASP A 365 -2.77 31.90 0.66
CA ASP A 365 -3.83 31.08 1.26
C ASP A 365 -3.27 30.01 2.21
N LEU A 366 -1.93 29.84 2.24
CA LEU A 366 -1.25 28.89 3.12
C LEU A 366 -1.31 29.34 4.60
N PRO A 367 -1.74 28.46 5.53
CA PRO A 367 -1.73 28.75 6.96
C PRO A 367 -0.34 29.02 7.53
N LYS A 368 -0.23 30.02 8.40
CA LYS A 368 1.05 30.45 9.01
C LYS A 368 1.75 29.39 9.86
N ASN A 369 1.02 28.38 10.35
CA ASN A 369 1.55 27.40 11.31
C ASN A 369 2.21 26.17 10.67
N ILE A 370 2.27 26.09 9.33
CA ILE A 370 2.92 24.98 8.63
C ILE A 370 4.41 24.91 9.04
N GLU A 371 4.84 23.70 9.43
CA GLU A 371 6.23 23.35 9.73
C GLU A 371 6.88 22.61 8.56
N GLY A 372 6.11 21.85 7.78
CA GLY A 372 6.59 21.14 6.60
C GLY A 372 5.66 21.32 5.40
N LEU A 373 6.21 21.84 4.30
CA LEU A 373 5.52 22.03 3.03
C LEU A 373 6.15 21.15 1.95
N TYR A 374 5.34 20.30 1.33
CA TYR A 374 5.77 19.35 0.30
C TYR A 374 4.93 19.56 -0.97
N ILE A 375 5.57 20.00 -2.04
CA ILE A 375 4.96 20.29 -3.33
C ILE A 375 5.52 19.28 -4.32
N GLY A 376 4.68 18.37 -4.82
CA GLY A 376 5.14 17.23 -5.61
C GLY A 376 4.05 16.57 -6.44
N GLY A 377 4.27 15.33 -6.86
CA GLY A 377 3.33 14.56 -7.69
C GLY A 377 3.62 14.66 -9.19
N SER A 378 2.71 14.15 -10.02
CA SER A 378 2.81 14.10 -11.48
C SER A 378 1.92 15.17 -12.15
N GLY A 379 2.03 15.39 -13.45
CA GLY A 379 1.26 16.43 -14.16
C GLY A 379 1.88 17.83 -14.18
N ASN A 380 1.25 18.73 -14.92
CA ASN A 380 1.73 20.10 -15.19
C ASN A 380 1.33 21.05 -14.06
N VAL A 381 2.12 22.11 -13.85
CA VAL A 381 1.81 23.09 -12.82
C VAL A 381 0.92 24.18 -13.43
N PRO A 382 -0.30 24.45 -12.90
CA PRO A 382 -1.23 25.39 -13.51
C PRO A 382 -0.96 26.86 -13.16
N TYR A 383 0.25 27.17 -12.65
CA TYR A 383 0.65 28.54 -12.33
C TYR A 383 1.15 29.29 -13.57
N LYS A 384 1.26 30.61 -13.46
CA LYS A 384 1.70 31.53 -14.53
C LYS A 384 2.89 32.36 -14.06
N ASP A 385 3.63 32.93 -15.02
CA ASP A 385 4.80 33.80 -14.76
C ASP A 385 4.52 34.98 -13.81
N GLY A 386 3.29 35.49 -13.79
CA GLY A 386 2.88 36.61 -12.93
C GLY A 386 2.44 36.20 -11.51
N ASP A 387 2.37 34.90 -11.21
CA ASP A 387 1.90 34.44 -9.91
C ASP A 387 2.93 34.72 -8.81
N SER A 388 2.43 34.98 -7.59
CA SER A 388 3.27 35.29 -6.44
C SER A 388 3.67 34.02 -5.68
N PHE A 389 4.98 33.78 -5.58
CA PHE A 389 5.57 32.69 -4.81
C PHE A 389 6.24 33.19 -3.51
N ASP A 390 5.48 33.91 -2.68
CA ASP A 390 5.95 34.45 -1.40
C ASP A 390 5.57 33.56 -0.21
N TYR A 391 6.53 32.80 0.31
CA TYR A 391 6.41 31.94 1.49
C TYR A 391 6.94 32.60 2.77
N SER A 392 7.32 33.88 2.73
CA SER A 392 7.98 34.56 3.85
C SER A 392 7.08 34.70 5.09
N HIS A 393 5.76 34.67 4.93
CA HIS A 393 4.79 34.71 6.03
C HIS A 393 4.71 33.40 6.83
N LEU A 394 5.28 32.30 6.33
CA LEU A 394 5.29 31.00 6.99
C LEU A 394 6.39 30.92 8.05
N SER A 395 6.22 31.66 9.14
CA SER A 395 7.25 31.85 10.18
C SER A 395 7.65 30.58 10.96
N LYS A 396 6.92 29.47 10.78
CA LYS A 396 7.23 28.16 11.39
C LYS A 396 7.76 27.11 10.41
N LEU A 397 7.88 27.45 9.13
CA LEU A 397 8.27 26.51 8.08
C LEU A 397 9.72 26.08 8.26
N LYS A 398 9.93 24.82 8.66
CA LYS A 398 11.26 24.21 8.85
C LYS A 398 11.71 23.44 7.62
N ILE A 399 10.77 22.76 6.94
CA ILE A 399 11.05 21.92 5.77
C ILE A 399 10.28 22.47 4.57
N TYR A 400 11.01 22.84 3.52
CA TYR A 400 10.44 23.20 2.23
C TYR A 400 10.90 22.20 1.17
N SER A 401 9.95 21.50 0.57
CA SER A 401 10.21 20.54 -0.49
C SER A 401 9.37 20.91 -1.72
N ASN A 402 10.01 21.14 -2.86
CA ASN A 402 9.36 21.47 -4.11
C ASN A 402 10.00 20.71 -5.26
N GLY A 403 9.29 19.69 -5.74
CA GLY A 403 9.67 18.85 -6.87
C GLY A 403 8.96 19.21 -8.18
N LYS A 404 8.44 20.43 -8.31
CA LYS A 404 7.60 20.81 -9.45
C LYS A 404 8.13 22.02 -10.19
N PHE A 405 8.38 23.11 -9.47
CA PHE A 405 8.74 24.37 -10.11
C PHE A 405 9.67 25.23 -9.26
N ILE A 406 10.28 26.21 -9.90
CA ILE A 406 11.04 27.27 -9.25
C ILE A 406 10.69 28.61 -9.91
N SER A 407 10.85 29.72 -9.19
CA SER A 407 10.49 31.04 -9.73
C SER A 407 11.52 32.09 -9.37
N ALA A 408 11.73 33.04 -10.29
CA ALA A 408 12.56 34.22 -10.08
C ALA A 408 12.03 35.15 -8.96
N ASN A 409 10.73 35.12 -8.67
CA ASN A 409 10.12 35.94 -7.61
C ASN A 409 9.91 35.18 -6.29
N MET A 410 10.45 33.95 -6.18
CA MET A 410 10.26 33.09 -5.01
C MET A 410 10.90 33.72 -3.77
N LYS A 411 10.12 33.91 -2.71
CA LYS A 411 10.61 34.35 -1.40
C LYS A 411 10.38 33.24 -0.38
N LEU A 412 11.43 32.83 0.30
CA LEU A 412 11.37 31.76 1.28
C LEU A 412 11.34 32.31 2.71
N SER A 413 10.72 31.56 3.62
CA SER A 413 10.74 31.87 5.05
C SER A 413 12.15 31.74 5.62
N THR A 414 12.54 32.68 6.48
CA THR A 414 13.83 32.63 7.19
C THR A 414 13.89 31.53 8.26
N ALA A 415 12.75 30.88 8.58
CA ALA A 415 12.66 29.79 9.54
C ALA A 415 13.06 28.42 8.97
N ILE A 416 13.29 28.33 7.66
CA ILE A 416 13.61 27.07 6.98
C ILE A 416 14.97 26.56 7.45
N ASP A 417 14.99 25.28 7.83
CA ASP A 417 16.20 24.54 8.19
C ASP A 417 16.65 23.58 7.08
N SER A 418 15.70 23.02 6.31
CA SER A 418 15.97 22.07 5.24
C SER A 418 15.21 22.38 3.95
N ILE A 419 15.92 22.34 2.82
CA ILE A 419 15.36 22.55 1.48
C ILE A 419 15.58 21.30 0.62
N TYR A 420 14.54 20.91 -0.13
CA TYR A 420 14.54 19.79 -1.06
C TYR A 420 13.96 20.26 -2.41
N LEU A 421 14.79 20.44 -3.45
CA LEU A 421 14.34 20.99 -4.73
C LEU A 421 14.61 20.03 -5.87
N PHE A 422 13.55 19.68 -6.61
CA PHE A 422 13.64 18.84 -7.81
C PHE A 422 12.74 19.41 -8.93
N PRO A 423 12.86 20.72 -9.27
CA PRO A 423 11.93 21.37 -10.18
C PRO A 423 12.11 20.91 -11.64
N SER A 424 11.02 20.93 -12.39
CA SER A 424 11.01 20.76 -13.85
C SER A 424 10.55 22.00 -14.60
N GLN A 425 9.82 22.92 -13.95
CA GLN A 425 9.29 24.14 -14.56
C GLN A 425 9.84 25.42 -13.90
N VAL A 426 9.93 26.48 -14.69
CA VAL A 426 10.43 27.81 -14.27
C VAL A 426 9.40 28.89 -14.55
N PHE A 427 9.20 29.76 -13.55
CA PHE A 427 8.37 30.96 -13.69
C PHE A 427 9.19 32.24 -13.55
N GLY A 428 9.00 33.18 -14.48
CA GLY A 428 9.75 34.43 -14.56
C GLY A 428 11.14 34.26 -15.19
N ASP A 429 11.90 35.37 -15.22
CA ASP A 429 13.26 35.42 -15.78
C ASP A 429 14.30 34.96 -14.76
N LEU A 430 14.35 33.64 -14.52
CA LEU A 430 15.27 33.05 -13.54
C LEU A 430 16.70 33.05 -14.09
N LYS A 431 17.53 33.94 -13.57
CA LYS A 431 18.97 34.02 -13.90
C LYS A 431 19.85 33.47 -12.80
N GLU A 432 19.41 33.56 -11.55
CA GLU A 432 20.22 33.23 -10.38
C GLU A 432 19.37 32.56 -9.31
N LEU A 433 20.00 31.67 -8.55
CA LEU A 433 19.48 31.11 -7.31
C LEU A 433 20.32 31.59 -6.14
N ASP A 434 19.85 32.64 -5.45
CA ASP A 434 20.56 33.22 -4.32
C ASP A 434 19.83 32.91 -3.00
N PHE A 435 20.40 31.99 -2.23
CA PHE A 435 19.95 31.65 -0.90
C PHE A 435 20.78 32.29 0.22
N SER A 436 21.65 33.25 -0.10
CA SER A 436 22.64 33.79 0.82
C SER A 436 22.07 34.58 2.00
N SER A 437 20.82 35.04 1.89
CA SER A 437 20.06 35.71 2.96
C SER A 437 19.33 34.74 3.91
N LEU A 438 19.26 33.46 3.57
CA LEU A 438 18.60 32.43 4.37
C LEU A 438 19.56 31.79 5.39
N LYS A 439 19.03 30.88 6.23
CA LYS A 439 19.77 30.26 7.33
C LYS A 439 19.61 28.73 7.42
N PHE A 440 19.18 28.08 6.33
CA PHE A 440 19.03 26.63 6.32
C PHE A 440 20.38 25.92 6.49
N THR A 441 20.33 24.72 7.06
CA THR A 441 21.53 23.91 7.35
C THR A 441 21.66 22.69 6.43
N LYS A 442 20.58 22.31 5.73
CA LYS A 442 20.55 21.19 4.80
C LYS A 442 19.90 21.57 3.47
N ALA A 443 20.50 21.15 2.37
CA ALA A 443 19.93 21.22 1.03
C ALA A 443 20.15 19.92 0.25
N ASP A 444 19.10 19.45 -0.43
CA ASP A 444 19.14 18.40 -1.45
C ASP A 444 18.48 18.94 -2.72
N ILE A 445 19.27 19.12 -3.77
CA ILE A 445 18.86 19.88 -4.95
C ILE A 445 19.28 19.11 -6.20
N TYR A 446 18.29 18.82 -7.04
CA TYR A 446 18.49 18.31 -8.39
C TYR A 446 17.86 19.30 -9.37
N ILE A 447 18.70 19.95 -10.19
CA ILE A 447 18.21 20.81 -11.26
C ILE A 447 18.13 19.96 -12.54
N GLY A 448 16.92 19.50 -12.85
CA GLY A 448 16.65 18.75 -14.08
C GLY A 448 16.73 19.65 -15.32
N TRP A 449 16.13 19.19 -16.42
CA TRP A 449 15.89 20.06 -17.58
C TRP A 449 14.82 21.09 -17.20
N LEU A 450 15.23 22.33 -16.96
CA LEU A 450 14.33 23.41 -16.62
C LEU A 450 13.68 23.98 -17.87
N THR A 451 12.35 24.03 -17.91
CA THR A 451 11.61 24.65 -19.02
C THR A 451 10.75 25.81 -18.54
N ARG A 452 10.60 26.82 -19.41
CA ARG A 452 9.65 27.92 -19.29
C ARG A 452 8.85 27.98 -20.59
N ASN A 453 7.54 27.80 -20.50
CA ASN A 453 6.66 27.68 -21.69
C ASN A 453 7.18 26.64 -22.70
N ASP A 454 7.56 25.45 -22.20
CA ASP A 454 8.14 24.34 -22.97
C ASP A 454 9.46 24.64 -23.70
N VAL A 455 10.06 25.81 -23.45
CA VAL A 455 11.39 26.18 -23.93
C VAL A 455 12.40 25.94 -22.82
N GLU A 456 13.48 25.23 -23.14
CA GLU A 456 14.57 25.00 -22.20
C GLU A 456 15.22 26.32 -21.78
N LEU A 457 15.42 26.50 -20.46
CA LEU A 457 16.12 27.66 -19.92
C LEU A 457 17.63 27.53 -20.18
N PRO A 458 18.37 28.62 -20.45
CA PRO A 458 19.83 28.61 -20.35
C PRO A 458 20.34 28.21 -18.95
N ILE A 459 21.63 27.89 -18.83
CA ILE A 459 22.26 27.69 -17.52
C ILE A 459 22.13 28.95 -16.64
N LEU A 460 22.03 28.76 -15.33
CA LEU A 460 21.99 29.84 -14.36
C LEU A 460 23.32 30.62 -14.37
N LYS A 461 23.27 31.92 -14.15
CA LYS A 461 24.47 32.75 -13.97
C LYS A 461 25.16 32.45 -12.65
N ARG A 462 24.38 32.19 -11.60
CA ARG A 462 24.90 31.98 -10.26
C ARG A 462 23.98 31.16 -9.39
N PHE A 463 24.58 30.31 -8.56
CA PHE A 463 23.92 29.58 -7.50
C PHE A 463 24.68 29.83 -6.18
N VAL A 464 24.08 30.56 -5.24
CA VAL A 464 24.70 30.96 -3.98
C VAL A 464 23.98 30.32 -2.79
N PHE A 465 24.76 29.78 -1.85
CA PHE A 465 24.25 29.11 -0.66
C PHE A 465 24.46 29.93 0.63
N PRO A 466 23.66 29.70 1.69
CA PRO A 466 23.79 30.42 2.95
C PRO A 466 25.02 29.97 3.75
N ALA A 467 25.59 30.89 4.53
CA ALA A 467 26.77 30.61 5.35
C ALA A 467 26.54 29.55 6.46
N THR A 468 25.29 29.27 6.78
CA THR A 468 24.86 28.27 7.77
C THR A 468 24.80 26.84 7.22
N LEU A 469 25.00 26.65 5.92
CA LEU A 469 24.88 25.35 5.26
C LEU A 469 25.90 24.36 5.85
N LYS A 470 25.41 23.18 6.26
CA LYS A 470 26.21 22.08 6.81
C LYS A 470 26.19 20.84 5.91
N GLN A 471 25.10 20.61 5.19
CA GLN A 471 24.91 19.44 4.34
C GLN A 471 24.37 19.88 2.98
N LEU A 472 25.07 19.52 1.92
CA LEU A 472 24.65 19.77 0.54
C LEU A 472 24.72 18.48 -0.27
N LYS A 473 23.59 18.12 -0.89
CA LYS A 473 23.53 17.24 -2.05
C LYS A 473 23.07 18.09 -3.23
N LEU A 474 23.90 18.22 -4.25
CA LEU A 474 23.62 19.02 -5.44
C LEU A 474 23.86 18.15 -6.67
N SER A 475 22.90 18.10 -7.56
CA SER A 475 22.98 17.33 -8.79
C SER A 475 22.52 18.17 -9.98
N ASN A 476 23.28 18.13 -11.07
CA ASN A 476 22.96 18.77 -12.35
C ASN A 476 22.67 20.27 -12.24
N ALA A 477 23.44 21.01 -11.43
CA ALA A 477 23.16 22.40 -11.07
C ALA A 477 22.99 23.36 -12.25
N GLN A 478 23.57 23.05 -13.43
CA GLN A 478 23.45 23.83 -14.67
C GLN A 478 23.69 25.32 -14.44
N SER A 479 24.91 25.68 -14.02
CA SER A 479 25.24 27.05 -13.62
C SER A 479 26.65 27.47 -14.06
N GLU A 480 26.83 28.72 -14.44
CA GLU A 480 28.15 29.32 -14.66
C GLU A 480 28.97 29.33 -13.38
N VAL A 481 28.33 29.64 -12.24
CA VAL A 481 28.99 29.68 -10.93
C VAL A 481 28.14 28.97 -9.89
N VAL A 482 28.73 28.01 -9.19
CA VAL A 482 28.22 27.48 -7.92
C VAL A 482 29.11 28.01 -6.80
N ASP A 483 28.55 28.87 -5.94
CA ASP A 483 29.28 29.59 -4.90
C ASP A 483 28.97 29.03 -3.52
N LEU A 484 29.92 28.25 -3.00
CA LEU A 484 29.94 27.73 -1.64
C LEU A 484 30.93 28.49 -0.74
N SER A 485 31.54 29.59 -1.20
CA SER A 485 32.65 30.27 -0.50
C SER A 485 32.34 30.64 0.95
N ARG A 486 31.07 30.92 1.26
CA ARG A 486 30.56 31.30 2.59
C ARG A 486 30.22 30.12 3.49
N CYS A 487 30.16 28.90 2.96
CA CYS A 487 29.69 27.69 3.64
C CYS A 487 30.81 27.05 4.50
N THR A 488 31.40 27.82 5.42
CA THR A 488 32.58 27.39 6.20
C THR A 488 32.30 26.29 7.22
N HIS A 489 31.04 25.89 7.40
CA HIS A 489 30.60 24.86 8.35
C HIS A 489 30.13 23.57 7.68
N LEU A 490 30.45 23.38 6.39
CA LEU A 490 30.13 22.15 5.66
C LEU A 490 30.73 20.92 6.33
N LYS A 491 29.90 19.90 6.50
CA LYS A 491 30.24 18.57 7.05
C LYS A 491 29.85 17.43 6.11
N SER A 492 29.00 17.73 5.13
CA SER A 492 28.67 16.83 4.04
C SER A 492 28.50 17.62 2.75
N LEU A 493 29.22 17.20 1.71
CA LEU A 493 29.15 17.77 0.37
C LEU A 493 29.12 16.64 -0.66
N TYR A 494 28.04 16.58 -1.42
CA TYR A 494 27.93 15.79 -2.63
C TYR A 494 27.56 16.73 -3.77
N VAL A 495 28.41 16.78 -4.80
CA VAL A 495 28.11 17.48 -6.06
C VAL A 495 28.23 16.47 -7.18
N ASP A 496 27.19 16.34 -7.97
CA ASP A 496 27.17 15.52 -9.19
C ASP A 496 26.90 16.42 -10.38
N ASP A 497 27.78 16.37 -11.36
CA ASP A 497 27.63 17.15 -12.60
C ASP A 497 27.76 16.27 -13.84
N SER A 498 26.93 15.24 -13.91
CA SER A 498 26.85 14.34 -15.07
C SER A 498 26.45 15.01 -16.40
N ARG A 499 26.34 16.34 -16.46
CA ARG A 499 26.09 17.13 -17.67
C ARG A 499 27.40 17.45 -18.38
N THR A 500 27.40 17.32 -19.71
CA THR A 500 28.56 17.66 -20.55
C THR A 500 28.35 18.95 -21.33
N GLY A 501 29.45 19.54 -21.81
CA GLY A 501 29.43 20.70 -22.70
C GLY A 501 28.91 21.99 -22.06
N GLU A 502 28.04 22.71 -22.77
CA GLU A 502 27.51 24.02 -22.35
C GLU A 502 26.67 23.96 -21.06
N ARG A 503 26.19 22.78 -20.67
CA ARG A 503 25.32 22.56 -19.50
C ARG A 503 26.06 22.24 -18.21
N ALA A 504 27.36 21.96 -18.29
CA ALA A 504 28.20 21.69 -17.13
C ALA A 504 28.40 22.94 -16.26
N ILE A 505 28.66 22.73 -14.98
CA ILE A 505 29.11 23.78 -14.06
C ILE A 505 30.41 24.38 -14.59
N LYS A 506 30.46 25.69 -14.83
CA LYS A 506 31.69 26.33 -15.33
C LYS A 506 32.69 26.62 -14.22
N LYS A 507 32.19 26.99 -13.04
CA LYS A 507 33.01 27.31 -11.87
C LYS A 507 32.36 26.85 -10.57
N LEU A 508 33.12 26.12 -9.75
CA LEU A 508 32.72 25.71 -8.40
C LEU A 508 33.65 26.37 -7.38
N ILE A 509 33.11 27.21 -6.50
CA ILE A 509 33.89 27.93 -5.47
C ILE A 509 33.67 27.26 -4.13
N LEU A 510 34.68 26.54 -3.62
CA LEU A 510 34.65 25.93 -2.29
C LEU A 510 35.06 26.94 -1.20
N PRO A 511 34.70 26.71 0.07
CA PRO A 511 35.25 27.48 1.20
C PRO A 511 36.77 27.31 1.33
N LYS A 512 37.49 28.40 1.59
CA LYS A 512 38.98 28.43 1.67
C LYS A 512 39.61 27.53 2.73
N ASN A 513 38.87 27.13 3.77
CA ASN A 513 39.41 26.49 4.97
C ASN A 513 38.65 25.22 5.39
N LEU A 514 38.24 24.38 4.42
CA LEU A 514 37.61 23.10 4.74
C LEU A 514 38.61 22.14 5.41
N LYS A 515 38.22 21.54 6.53
CA LYS A 515 39.03 20.55 7.25
C LYS A 515 38.54 19.14 6.96
N LYS A 516 39.45 18.23 6.60
CA LYS A 516 39.14 16.79 6.43
C LYS A 516 38.39 16.20 7.64
N SER A 517 38.75 16.62 8.86
CA SER A 517 38.14 16.16 10.11
C SER A 517 36.63 16.47 10.25
N ASP A 518 36.12 17.46 9.51
CA ASP A 518 34.70 17.82 9.56
C ASP A 518 33.82 16.87 8.72
N PHE A 519 34.43 16.11 7.80
CA PHE A 519 33.77 15.16 6.91
C PHE A 519 34.01 13.73 7.40
N LYS A 520 32.97 13.09 7.94
CA LYS A 520 33.07 11.71 8.44
C LYS A 520 32.98 10.69 7.30
N ARG A 521 33.65 9.54 7.46
CA ARG A 521 33.37 8.34 6.66
C ARG A 521 31.95 7.84 6.96
N GLN A 522 31.16 7.59 5.92
CA GLN A 522 29.77 7.12 5.97
C GLN A 522 29.73 5.60 6.14
N HIS A 523 30.62 4.86 5.47
CA HIS A 523 30.81 3.43 5.64
C HIS A 523 32.28 3.10 5.98
N LYS A 524 32.49 2.10 6.83
CA LYS A 524 33.80 1.52 7.14
C LYS A 524 33.89 0.16 6.44
N SER A 525 33.96 0.13 5.12
CA SER A 525 34.36 -1.07 4.38
C SER A 525 35.81 -0.91 3.93
N GLU A 526 36.52 -2.01 3.73
CA GLU A 526 37.90 -2.02 3.22
C GLU A 526 37.98 -1.69 1.72
N PHE A 527 36.83 -1.49 1.05
CA PHE A 527 36.72 -1.46 -0.41
C PHE A 527 36.07 -0.18 -0.98
N GLU A 528 35.55 0.73 -0.15
CA GLU A 528 34.83 1.93 -0.66
C GLU A 528 35.24 3.23 0.08
N ASN A 529 35.61 4.25 -0.71
CA ASN A 529 35.92 5.61 -0.26
C ASN A 529 34.63 6.40 0.03
N ASP A 530 34.02 6.15 1.18
CA ASP A 530 32.73 6.75 1.54
C ASP A 530 32.85 7.96 2.48
N TYR A 531 33.80 8.86 2.25
CA TYR A 531 33.79 10.14 2.96
C TYR A 531 32.54 10.95 2.59
N ALA A 532 32.00 11.72 3.55
CA ALA A 532 30.91 12.66 3.30
C ALA A 532 31.31 13.87 2.42
N PHE A 533 32.39 13.75 1.62
CA PHE A 533 32.83 14.70 0.60
C PHE A 533 33.01 13.93 -0.71
N LYS A 534 32.26 14.30 -1.74
CA LYS A 534 32.41 13.76 -3.09
C LYS A 534 31.97 14.80 -4.12
N LEU A 535 32.81 15.05 -5.12
CA LEU A 535 32.42 15.68 -6.37
C LEU A 535 32.49 14.58 -7.44
N SER A 536 31.38 14.26 -8.08
CA SER A 536 31.25 13.18 -9.06
C SER A 536 31.03 13.76 -10.44
N ASP A 537 31.68 13.15 -11.44
CA ASP A 537 31.45 13.43 -12.86
C ASP A 537 31.64 14.92 -13.22
N ILE A 538 32.52 15.62 -12.51
CA ILE A 538 32.80 17.03 -12.77
C ILE A 538 33.49 17.18 -14.11
N ASN A 539 32.96 18.05 -14.97
CA ASN A 539 33.53 18.30 -16.28
C ASN A 539 34.99 18.79 -16.19
N ASN A 540 35.86 18.31 -17.08
CA ASN A 540 37.27 18.67 -17.11
C ASN A 540 37.53 20.18 -17.33
N GLU A 541 36.57 20.90 -17.90
CA GLU A 541 36.63 22.35 -18.09
C GLU A 541 36.16 23.15 -16.86
N THR A 542 35.56 22.49 -15.86
CA THR A 542 35.07 23.15 -14.65
C THR A 542 36.23 23.68 -13.81
N VAL A 543 36.23 24.98 -13.53
CA VAL A 543 37.21 25.59 -12.62
C VAL A 543 36.77 25.37 -11.18
N ILE A 544 37.53 24.56 -10.42
CA ILE A 544 37.31 24.37 -8.98
C ILE A 544 38.23 25.31 -8.19
N GLU A 545 37.66 26.34 -7.57
CA GLU A 545 38.40 27.24 -6.69
C GLU A 545 38.43 26.74 -5.25
N ASN A 546 39.57 26.94 -4.60
CA ASN A 546 39.83 26.53 -3.21
C ASN A 546 39.65 25.01 -2.99
N LEU A 547 40.04 24.19 -3.97
CA LEU A 547 40.10 22.73 -3.80
C LEU A 547 41.02 22.40 -2.61
N PRO A 548 40.52 21.71 -1.57
CA PRO A 548 41.35 21.37 -0.42
C PRO A 548 42.48 20.41 -0.81
N SER A 549 43.66 20.58 -0.22
CA SER A 549 44.85 19.77 -0.53
C SER A 549 44.74 18.29 -0.15
N TRP A 550 43.70 17.91 0.60
CA TRP A 550 43.42 16.54 1.03
C TRP A 550 42.40 15.81 0.13
N VAL A 551 42.00 16.44 -0.98
CA VAL A 551 41.10 15.88 -1.99
C VAL A 551 41.93 15.48 -3.22
N GLU A 552 41.71 14.28 -3.73
CA GLU A 552 42.37 13.76 -4.94
C GLU A 552 41.36 13.63 -6.09
N ASN A 553 41.85 13.81 -7.32
CA ASN A 553 41.11 13.58 -8.57
C ASN A 553 41.51 12.22 -9.14
N ASP A 554 40.54 11.38 -9.48
CA ASP A 554 40.78 10.05 -10.07
C ASP A 554 41.13 10.08 -11.58
N GLY A 555 41.11 11.26 -12.20
CA GLY A 555 41.37 11.47 -13.62
C GLY A 555 40.12 11.37 -14.50
N ASN A 556 38.97 11.01 -13.93
CA ASN A 556 37.69 10.87 -14.62
C ASN A 556 36.65 11.89 -14.13
N GLY A 557 37.11 13.00 -13.54
CA GLY A 557 36.22 14.05 -13.02
C GLY A 557 35.65 13.75 -11.63
N THR A 558 36.10 12.69 -10.96
CA THR A 558 35.71 12.41 -9.57
C THR A 558 36.76 12.94 -8.61
N TYR A 559 36.33 13.81 -7.70
CA TYR A 559 37.12 14.35 -6.61
C TYR A 559 36.63 13.78 -5.28
N SER A 560 37.50 13.08 -4.58
CA SER A 560 37.16 12.41 -3.33
C SER A 560 38.31 12.43 -2.34
N VAL A 561 38.03 12.02 -1.10
CA VAL A 561 39.07 11.84 -0.10
C VAL A 561 39.73 10.49 -0.35
N PRO A 562 41.07 10.44 -0.54
CA PRO A 562 41.78 9.19 -0.78
C PRO A 562 41.68 8.23 0.42
N ASN A 563 41.89 6.94 0.14
CA ASN A 563 42.04 5.92 1.18
C ASN A 563 43.18 6.32 2.12
N ASP A 564 42.93 6.30 3.44
CA ASP A 564 43.99 6.48 4.45
C ASP A 564 44.92 5.26 4.50
#